data_AF-A0AAJ2IXJ8-F1
#
_entry.id   AF-A0AAJ2IXJ8-F1
#
_cell.length_a   1.000
_cell.length_b   1.000
_cell.length_c   1.000
_cell.angle_alpha   90.00
_cell.angle_beta   90.00
_cell.angle_gamma   90.00
#
_symmetry.space_group_name_H-M   'P 1'
#
loop_
_entity.id
_entity.type
_entity.pdbx_description
1 polymer ?
#
loop_
_entity_poly.entity_id
_entity_poly.type
_entity_poly.pdbx_seq_one_letter_code
_entity_poly.pdbx_strand_id
1 'polypeptide(L)'
;MAQSLNTKVDFTTAGIAYLGFAEYGKIMIGDRAFEFFNDNNVEKNMQFPWASIKRVEGDVSVSKNGKVKIGRQFIIVFRNEQKVRFAAKESGTVLKYIRQYIGNEKVVRQKGFFDKFFSLFRRKKK
;
A
#
# COMPACT_ATOMS: atom_id res chain seq x y z
N MET A 1 12.32 3.09 -22.71
CA MET A 1 11.00 3.41 -22.14
C MET A 1 10.47 2.16 -21.46
N ALA A 2 10.10 2.21 -20.19
CA ALA A 2 9.50 1.04 -19.53
C ALA A 2 8.05 0.89 -20.03
N GLN A 3 7.73 -0.26 -20.62
CA GLN A 3 6.38 -0.57 -21.09
C GLN A 3 5.52 -1.03 -19.92
N SER A 4 4.33 -0.42 -19.74
CA SER A 4 3.36 -0.85 -18.72
C SER A 4 2.88 -2.28 -18.99
N LEU A 5 2.69 -3.06 -17.92
CA LEU A 5 2.05 -4.37 -17.99
C LEU A 5 0.54 -4.26 -18.16
N ASN A 6 -0.04 -3.15 -17.71
CA ASN A 6 -1.48 -2.90 -17.77
C ASN A 6 -1.92 -2.61 -19.20
N THR A 7 -3.04 -3.22 -19.60
CA THR A 7 -3.72 -2.88 -20.87
C THR A 7 -4.82 -1.86 -20.67
N LYS A 8 -5.30 -1.72 -19.43
CA LYS A 8 -6.26 -0.71 -19.01
C LYS A 8 -5.82 -0.09 -17.70
N VAL A 9 -5.93 1.22 -17.61
CA VAL A 9 -5.66 2.00 -16.39
C VAL A 9 -6.98 2.40 -15.76
N ASP A 10 -7.19 2.05 -14.49
CA ASP A 10 -8.39 2.45 -13.75
C ASP A 10 -8.15 3.65 -12.85
N PHE A 11 -6.92 3.80 -12.35
CA PHE A 11 -6.60 4.90 -11.44
C PHE A 11 -5.12 5.27 -11.46
N THR A 12 -4.85 6.57 -11.37
CA THR A 12 -3.49 7.11 -11.25
C THR A 12 -3.44 8.22 -10.22
N THR A 13 -2.38 8.26 -9.42
CA THR A 13 -2.12 9.34 -8.47
C THR A 13 -0.63 9.58 -8.32
N ALA A 14 -0.23 10.81 -7.98
CA ALA A 14 1.11 11.05 -7.47
C ALA A 14 1.33 10.26 -6.17
N GLY A 15 2.56 9.76 -5.99
CA GLY A 15 2.95 8.96 -4.84
C GLY A 15 4.45 8.95 -4.59
N ILE A 16 4.83 8.35 -3.47
CA ILE A 16 6.21 8.19 -3.04
C ILE A 16 6.43 6.70 -2.78
N ALA A 17 7.54 6.15 -3.28
CA ALA A 17 8.03 4.83 -2.92
C ALA A 17 9.22 4.96 -1.97
N TYR A 18 9.26 4.16 -0.90
CA TYR A 18 10.37 4.17 0.06
C TYR A 18 11.24 2.93 -0.14
N LEU A 19 12.35 3.10 -0.85
CA LEU A 19 13.35 2.06 -1.16
C LEU A 19 14.73 2.51 -0.68
N GLY A 20 14.94 2.54 0.64
CA GLY A 20 16.09 3.18 1.27
C GLY A 20 15.93 4.71 1.31
N PHE A 21 15.73 5.34 0.16
CA PHE A 21 15.39 6.76 0.01
C PHE A 21 13.96 6.95 -0.49
N ALA A 22 13.44 8.18 -0.34
CA ALA A 22 12.13 8.56 -0.83
C ALA A 22 12.21 8.87 -2.33
N GLU A 23 11.56 8.05 -3.15
CA GLU A 23 11.46 8.20 -4.59
C GLU A 23 10.09 8.78 -4.96
N TYR A 24 10.06 9.91 -5.66
CA TYR A 24 8.83 10.56 -6.10
C TYR A 24 8.41 10.06 -7.47
N GLY A 25 7.10 9.90 -7.65
CA GLY A 25 6.57 9.36 -8.89
C GLY A 25 5.05 9.31 -8.94
N LYS A 26 4.56 8.51 -9.88
CA LYS A 26 3.14 8.25 -10.11
C LYS A 26 2.83 6.78 -9.86
N ILE A 27 1.85 6.54 -9.00
CA ILE A 27 1.22 5.25 -8.83
C ILE A 27 0.17 5.07 -9.92
N MET A 28 0.18 3.93 -10.58
CA MET A 28 -0.79 3.51 -11.58
C MET A 28 -1.38 2.16 -11.17
N ILE A 29 -2.71 2.07 -11.20
CA ILE A 29 -3.46 0.85 -10.93
C ILE A 29 -4.20 0.48 -12.21
N GLY A 30 -4.00 -0.73 -12.68
CA GLY A 30 -4.68 -1.26 -13.85
C GLY A 30 -5.08 -2.71 -13.69
N ASP A 31 -5.53 -3.27 -14.81
CA ASP A 31 -6.12 -4.60 -14.90
C ASP A 31 -5.17 -5.74 -14.46
N ARG A 32 -3.86 -5.55 -14.59
CA ARG A 32 -2.85 -6.62 -14.42
C ARG A 32 -1.88 -6.39 -13.27
N ALA A 33 -1.57 -5.14 -12.97
CA ALA A 33 -0.54 -4.78 -12.01
C ALA A 33 -0.81 -3.46 -11.30
N PHE A 34 -0.27 -3.37 -10.09
CA PHE A 34 0.08 -2.09 -9.49
C PHE A 34 1.44 -1.67 -10.05
N GLU A 35 1.57 -0.42 -10.48
CA GLU A 35 2.82 0.10 -11.03
C GLU A 35 3.19 1.43 -10.37
N PHE A 36 4.48 1.70 -10.31
CA PHE A 36 5.04 2.97 -9.87
C PHE A 36 6.02 3.47 -10.92
N PHE A 37 5.76 4.66 -11.45
CA PHE A 37 6.62 5.33 -12.41
C PHE A 37 7.35 6.47 -11.72
N ASN A 38 8.67 6.40 -11.67
CA ASN A 38 9.50 7.44 -11.06
C ASN A 38 9.57 8.66 -11.98
N ASP A 39 9.49 9.87 -11.40
CA ASP A 39 9.48 11.11 -12.18
C ASP A 39 10.85 11.46 -12.78
N ASN A 40 11.95 11.01 -12.14
CA ASN A 40 13.32 11.41 -12.50
C ASN A 40 14.12 10.31 -13.20
N ASN A 41 13.87 9.03 -12.87
CA ASN A 41 14.64 7.92 -13.41
C ASN A 41 13.75 6.73 -13.82
N VAL A 42 13.63 6.52 -15.13
CA VAL A 42 12.84 5.43 -15.72
C VAL A 42 13.30 4.02 -15.34
N GLU A 43 14.56 3.85 -14.96
CA GLU A 43 15.10 2.55 -14.50
C GLU A 43 14.58 2.18 -13.11
N LYS A 44 14.07 3.18 -12.36
CA LYS A 44 13.44 2.98 -11.05
C LYS A 44 11.93 2.74 -11.14
N ASN A 45 11.40 2.57 -12.35
CA ASN A 45 10.01 2.17 -12.52
C ASN A 45 9.83 0.76 -11.96
N MET A 46 8.74 0.56 -11.23
CA MET A 46 8.42 -0.71 -10.59
C MET A 46 7.06 -1.20 -11.04
N GLN A 47 6.95 -2.50 -11.25
CA GLN A 47 5.73 -3.15 -11.69
C GLN A 47 5.48 -4.36 -10.80
N PHE A 48 4.29 -4.42 -10.21
CA PHE A 48 3.89 -5.45 -9.27
C PHE A 48 2.61 -6.12 -9.77
N PRO A 49 2.74 -7.23 -10.52
CA PRO A 49 1.59 -8.02 -10.95
C PRO A 49 0.73 -8.39 -9.74
N TRP A 50 -0.60 -8.37 -9.88
CA TRP A 50 -1.52 -8.67 -8.77
C TRP A 50 -1.23 -10.03 -8.11
N ALA A 51 -0.83 -11.02 -8.93
CA ALA A 51 -0.46 -12.35 -8.46
C ALA A 51 0.73 -12.35 -7.48
N SER A 52 1.66 -11.40 -7.58
CA SER A 52 2.84 -11.29 -6.70
C SER A 52 2.53 -10.75 -5.30
N ILE A 53 1.39 -10.05 -5.16
CA ILE A 53 1.01 -9.38 -3.92
C ILE A 53 0.32 -10.38 -3.00
N LYS A 54 0.84 -10.52 -1.77
CA LYS A 54 0.22 -11.35 -0.72
C LYS A 54 -0.87 -10.60 0.02
N ARG A 55 -0.60 -9.34 0.39
CA ARG A 55 -1.54 -8.45 1.09
C ARG A 55 -1.05 -7.01 1.02
N VAL A 56 -1.95 -6.07 1.31
CA VAL A 56 -1.63 -4.65 1.48
C VAL A 56 -2.04 -4.20 2.87
N GLU A 57 -1.12 -3.53 3.56
CA GLU A 57 -1.31 -3.02 4.92
C GLU A 57 -1.48 -1.51 4.84
N GLY A 58 -2.70 -1.01 5.10
CA GLY A 58 -2.99 0.43 5.10
C GLY A 58 -2.75 1.05 6.47
N ASP A 59 -2.15 2.24 6.51
CA ASP A 59 -2.07 3.04 7.73
C ASP A 59 -3.46 3.56 8.11
N VAL A 60 -3.95 3.18 9.28
CA VAL A 60 -5.26 3.59 9.78
C VAL A 60 -5.13 4.00 11.23
N SER A 61 -5.45 5.25 11.50
CA SER A 61 -5.48 5.84 12.83
C SER A 61 -6.92 6.04 13.29
N VAL A 62 -7.17 5.83 14.58
CA VAL A 62 -8.44 6.16 15.21
C VAL A 62 -8.19 7.38 16.08
N SER A 63 -8.88 8.47 15.77
CA SER A 63 -8.76 9.71 16.52
C SER A 63 -9.45 9.62 17.89
N LYS A 64 -9.15 10.54 18.81
CA LYS A 64 -9.69 10.54 20.19
C LYS A 64 -11.22 10.54 20.27
N ASN A 65 -11.92 11.01 19.23
CA ASN A 65 -13.38 11.02 19.13
C ASN A 65 -13.96 9.81 18.38
N GLY A 66 -13.17 8.76 18.15
CA GLY A 66 -13.61 7.52 17.50
C GLY A 66 -13.63 7.57 15.96
N LYS A 67 -13.31 8.71 15.32
CA LYS A 67 -13.28 8.78 13.84
C LYS A 67 -12.07 8.03 13.31
N VAL A 68 -12.32 7.14 12.33
CA VAL A 68 -11.29 6.39 11.60
C VAL A 68 -10.73 7.28 10.49
N LYS A 69 -9.41 7.43 10.46
CA LYS A 69 -8.69 8.19 9.44
C LYS A 69 -7.66 7.31 8.74
N ILE A 70 -7.75 7.26 7.42
CA ILE A 70 -6.77 6.58 6.56
C ILE A 70 -5.56 7.51 6.42
N GLY A 71 -4.39 7.01 6.81
CA GLY A 71 -3.11 7.68 6.64
C GLY A 71 -2.68 7.68 5.19
N ARG A 72 -1.69 8.51 4.84
CA ARG A 72 -1.17 8.58 3.47
C ARG A 72 -0.34 7.37 3.09
N GLN A 73 0.15 6.61 4.07
CA GLN A 73 1.07 5.50 3.87
C GLN A 73 0.34 4.17 3.78
N PHE A 74 0.91 3.26 2.99
CA PHE A 74 0.51 1.86 2.93
C PHE A 74 1.72 1.01 2.56
N ILE A 75 1.65 -0.29 2.85
CA ILE A 75 2.73 -1.24 2.60
C ILE A 75 2.18 -2.36 1.73
N ILE A 76 2.83 -2.60 0.59
CA ILE A 76 2.59 -3.79 -0.21
C ILE A 76 3.50 -4.89 0.34
N VAL A 77 2.89 -6.02 0.70
CA VAL A 77 3.60 -7.22 1.14
C VAL A 77 3.50 -8.27 0.04
N PHE A 78 4.65 -8.71 -0.45
CA PHE A 78 4.75 -9.70 -1.51
C PHE A 78 4.66 -11.13 -0.97
N ARG A 79 4.45 -12.10 -1.86
CA ARG A 79 4.39 -13.53 -1.50
C ARG A 79 5.68 -14.06 -0.86
N ASN A 80 6.83 -13.50 -1.22
CA ASN A 80 8.13 -13.79 -0.62
C ASN A 80 8.38 -13.00 0.70
N GLU A 81 7.35 -12.41 1.29
CA GLU A 81 7.38 -11.58 2.50
C GLU A 81 8.20 -10.28 2.41
N GLN A 82 8.74 -9.94 1.24
CA GLN A 82 9.31 -8.61 1.03
C GLN A 82 8.23 -7.54 1.15
N LYS A 83 8.63 -6.35 1.59
CA LYS A 83 7.73 -5.23 1.87
C LYS A 83 8.25 -3.98 1.20
N VAL A 84 7.36 -3.28 0.51
CA VAL A 84 7.65 -1.94 0.00
C VAL A 84 6.59 -0.98 0.52
N ARG A 85 7.05 0.12 1.11
CA ARG A 85 6.17 1.17 1.62
C ARG A 85 5.96 2.21 0.53
N PHE A 86 4.71 2.64 0.41
CA PHE A 86 4.30 3.72 -0.46
C PHE A 86 3.55 4.79 0.34
N ALA A 87 3.51 6.00 -0.21
CA ALA A 87 2.61 7.05 0.25
C ALA A 87 1.89 7.70 -0.93
N ALA A 88 0.62 8.08 -0.72
CA ALA A 88 -0.14 8.88 -1.67
C ALA A 88 -1.09 9.82 -0.91
N LYS A 89 -1.41 10.97 -1.50
CA LYS A 89 -2.45 11.86 -0.94
C LYS A 89 -3.81 11.15 -0.94
N GLU A 90 -4.07 10.34 -1.95
CA GLU A 90 -5.32 9.60 -2.19
C GLU A 90 -5.19 8.11 -1.84
N SER A 91 -4.42 7.80 -0.79
CA SER A 91 -4.18 6.42 -0.32
C SER A 91 -5.47 5.63 -0.07
N GLY A 92 -6.54 6.27 0.43
CA GLY A 92 -7.85 5.63 0.61
C GLY A 92 -8.44 5.11 -0.71
N THR A 93 -8.32 5.89 -1.79
CA THR A 93 -8.75 5.52 -3.14
C THR A 93 -7.86 4.43 -3.71
N VAL A 94 -6.54 4.54 -3.55
CA VAL A 94 -5.58 3.50 -3.92
C VAL A 94 -5.95 2.16 -3.28
N LEU A 95 -6.16 2.14 -1.96
CA LEU A 95 -6.54 0.94 -1.23
C LEU A 95 -7.90 0.39 -1.69
N LYS A 96 -8.86 1.26 -2.05
CA LYS A 96 -10.16 0.85 -2.60
C LYS A 96 -10.01 0.12 -3.93
N TYR A 97 -9.19 0.61 -4.85
CA TYR A 97 -8.94 -0.07 -6.12
C TYR A 97 -8.15 -1.36 -5.93
N ILE A 98 -7.11 -1.36 -5.09
CA ILE A 98 -6.36 -2.59 -4.77
C ILE A 98 -7.29 -3.70 -4.25
N ARG A 99 -8.27 -3.37 -3.39
CA ARG A 99 -9.27 -4.34 -2.89
C ARG A 99 -10.03 -5.05 -4.00
N GLN A 100 -10.31 -4.36 -5.11
CA GLN A 100 -11.02 -4.96 -6.25
C GLN A 100 -10.20 -6.06 -6.93
N TYR A 101 -8.87 -5.95 -6.89
CA TYR A 101 -7.96 -6.89 -7.54
C TYR A 101 -7.51 -8.05 -6.67
N ILE A 102 -7.19 -7.80 -5.39
CA ILE A 102 -6.63 -8.83 -4.51
C ILE A 102 -7.64 -9.37 -3.48
N GLY A 103 -8.82 -8.78 -3.38
CA GLY A 103 -9.84 -9.11 -2.39
C GLY A 103 -9.76 -8.26 -1.12
N ASN A 104 -10.90 -8.04 -0.47
CA ASN A 104 -11.01 -7.21 0.72
C ASN A 104 -10.24 -7.79 1.92
N GLU A 105 -10.21 -9.12 2.04
CA GLU A 105 -9.51 -9.87 3.09
C GLU A 105 -7.99 -9.67 3.06
N LYS A 106 -7.44 -9.30 1.88
CA LYS A 106 -6.00 -9.04 1.71
C LYS A 106 -5.62 -7.58 1.88
N VAL A 107 -6.58 -6.67 2.10
CA VAL A 107 -6.30 -5.26 2.40
C VAL A 107 -6.62 -4.98 3.86
N VAL A 108 -5.59 -5.08 4.68
CA VAL A 108 -5.69 -5.10 6.13
C VAL A 108 -5.18 -3.80 6.74
N ARG A 109 -5.60 -3.52 7.98
CA ARG A 109 -5.01 -2.45 8.78
C ARG A 109 -3.58 -2.82 9.17
N GLN A 110 -2.63 -1.90 8.98
CA GLN A 110 -1.29 -2.04 9.52
C GLN A 110 -1.36 -2.16 11.04
N LYS A 111 -0.81 -3.25 11.60
CA LYS A 111 -0.79 -3.45 13.06
C LYS A 111 0.10 -2.37 13.69
N GLY A 112 -0.48 -1.54 14.55
CA GLY A 112 0.27 -0.51 15.26
C GLY A 112 1.17 -1.11 16.33
N PHE A 113 2.25 -0.41 16.69
CA PHE A 113 3.10 -0.80 17.82
C PHE A 113 2.30 -0.91 19.14
N PHE A 114 1.31 -0.03 19.33
CA PHE A 114 0.41 -0.04 20.48
C PHE A 114 -0.55 -1.24 20.52
N ASP A 115 -0.98 -1.79 19.38
CA ASP A 115 -1.84 -2.99 19.36
C ASP A 115 -1.13 -4.18 20.04
N LYS A 116 0.19 -4.31 19.81
CA LYS A 116 1.02 -5.31 20.48
C LYS A 116 1.14 -5.03 21.98
N PHE A 117 1.39 -3.77 22.36
CA PHE A 117 1.54 -3.37 23.76
C PHE A 117 0.25 -3.64 24.56
N PHE A 118 -0.92 -3.18 24.09
CA PHE A 118 -2.19 -3.43 24.77
C PHE A 118 -2.61 -4.91 24.75
N SER A 119 -2.24 -5.68 23.71
CA SER A 119 -2.50 -7.13 23.70
C SER A 119 -1.73 -7.90 24.78
N LEU A 120 -0.53 -7.42 25.15
CA LEU A 120 0.25 -7.99 26.26
C LEU A 120 -0.41 -7.71 27.62
N PHE A 121 -0.97 -6.51 27.82
CA PHE A 121 -1.68 -6.17 29.06
C PHE A 121 -3.03 -6.90 29.19
N ARG A 122 -3.76 -7.17 28.09
CA ARG A 122 -5.01 -7.95 28.13
C ARG A 122 -4.80 -9.43 28.47
N ARG A 123 -3.58 -9.95 28.34
CA ARG A 123 -3.25 -11.34 28.65
C ARG A 123 -3.06 -11.63 30.15
N LYS A 124 -3.07 -10.59 31.00
CA LYS A 124 -2.80 -10.66 32.44
C LYS A 124 -4.04 -10.64 33.35
N LYS A 125 -5.23 -10.94 32.81
CA LYS A 125 -6.40 -11.33 33.60
C LYS A 125 -6.66 -12.82 33.42
N LYS A 126 -5.94 -13.64 34.17
CA LYS A 126 -6.34 -14.99 34.53
C LYS A 126 -5.87 -15.25 35.95
#